data_AF-A0A432R9X1-F1
#
_entry.id   AF-A0A432R9X1-F1
#
_cell.length_a   1.000
_cell.length_b   1.000
_cell.length_c   1.000
_cell.angle_alpha   90.00
_cell.angle_beta   90.00
_cell.angle_gamma   90.00
#
_symmetry.space_group_name_H-M   'P 1'
#
loop_
_entity.id
_entity.type
_entity.pdbx_description
1 polymer ?
#
loop_
_entity_poly.entity_id
_entity_poly.type
_entity_poly.pdbx_seq_one_letter_code
_entity_poly.pdbx_strand_id
1 'polypeptide(L)'
;MLYKENNIPEESFIDLMSNTTFTDKQIDKRVKAMEARVYPAATELNLNRIATGAASGAYTPTDEEAAAVAEFSTFLQEMAAYKEVVIADNNLLIETIAYEKATARLEQYPLADGKPEWVEHIFKGWDMDEEGNQIPICETVTHPAINPLPPMVPGYDDDGNEIQVPNPEIVKDEAERAAAQTIVDSTSDAAKGLADDRKPEVVPNPCED
;
A
#
# COMPACT_ATOMS: atom_id res chain seq x y z
N MET A 1 33.27 9.04 -27.41
CA MET A 1 32.74 9.74 -26.21
C MET A 1 32.19 8.65 -25.30
N LEU A 2 32.85 8.34 -24.18
CA LEU A 2 32.35 7.35 -23.22
C LEU A 2 31.05 7.90 -22.61
N TYR A 3 29.93 7.23 -22.83
CA TYR A 3 28.63 7.64 -22.28
C TYR A 3 28.68 7.48 -20.74
N LYS A 4 27.89 8.33 -20.05
CA LYS A 4 27.98 8.57 -18.60
C LYS A 4 27.75 7.27 -17.81
N GLU A 5 28.39 7.14 -16.64
CA GLU A 5 28.12 6.08 -15.66
C GLU A 5 26.61 5.79 -15.55
N ASN A 6 26.24 4.51 -15.72
CA ASN A 6 24.86 4.02 -15.61
C ASN A 6 24.33 4.35 -14.21
N ASN A 7 23.58 5.45 -14.10
CA ASN A 7 22.99 5.91 -12.85
C ASN A 7 21.53 5.43 -12.74
N ILE A 8 21.34 4.12 -12.87
CA ILE A 8 20.05 3.48 -12.60
C ILE A 8 19.95 3.35 -11.07
N PRO A 9 18.85 3.79 -10.44
CA PRO A 9 18.68 3.61 -9.00
C PRO A 9 18.72 2.13 -8.62
N GLU A 10 19.46 1.80 -7.58
CA GLU A 10 19.50 0.43 -7.03
C GLU A 10 18.16 0.04 -6.38
N GLU A 11 17.45 1.04 -5.85
CA GLU A 11 16.17 0.87 -5.17
C GLU A 11 15.00 1.46 -5.98
N SER A 12 13.86 0.78 -5.88
CA SER A 12 12.58 1.25 -6.39
C SER A 12 12.23 2.62 -5.80
N PHE A 13 11.63 3.49 -6.61
CA PHE A 13 11.16 4.78 -6.11
C PHE A 13 9.84 4.67 -5.32
N ILE A 14 9.27 3.47 -5.20
CA ILE A 14 8.07 3.22 -4.42
C ILE A 14 8.44 3.26 -2.94
N ASP A 15 7.87 4.22 -2.22
CA ASP A 15 8.00 4.27 -0.77
C ASP A 15 6.97 3.32 -0.15
N LEU A 16 7.45 2.11 0.20
CA LEU A 16 6.66 1.06 0.84
C LEU A 16 6.15 1.44 2.24
N MET A 17 6.66 2.50 2.86
CA MET A 17 6.19 3.01 4.15
C MET A 17 5.15 4.14 4.00
N SER A 18 4.87 4.57 2.77
CA SER A 18 3.85 5.58 2.47
C SER A 18 2.49 4.95 2.10
N ASN A 19 1.44 5.76 1.97
CA ASN A 19 0.16 5.34 1.37
C ASN A 19 0.01 5.78 -0.10
N THR A 20 1.12 6.12 -0.76
CA THR A 20 1.10 6.66 -2.12
C THR A 20 1.38 5.57 -3.14
N THR A 21 0.34 5.13 -3.83
CA THR A 21 0.44 4.16 -4.93
C THR A 21 0.45 4.85 -6.29
N PHE A 22 1.04 4.22 -7.29
CA PHE A 22 1.12 4.74 -8.65
C PHE A 22 0.34 3.86 -9.62
N THR A 23 -0.24 4.49 -10.63
CA THR A 23 -0.77 3.80 -11.82
C THR A 23 0.37 3.40 -12.76
N ASP A 24 0.17 2.38 -13.58
CA ASP A 24 1.14 1.93 -14.58
C ASP A 24 1.64 3.07 -15.47
N LYS A 25 0.72 3.96 -15.89
CA LYS A 25 1.06 5.13 -16.71
C LYS A 25 1.99 6.11 -15.99
N GLN A 26 1.83 6.27 -14.67
CA GLN A 26 2.70 7.13 -13.86
C GLN A 26 4.07 6.49 -13.67
N ILE A 27 4.12 5.18 -13.44
CA ILE A 27 5.36 4.41 -13.38
C ILE A 27 6.11 4.53 -14.71
N ASP A 28 5.45 4.25 -15.83
CA ASP A 28 6.01 4.39 -17.17
C ASP A 28 6.56 5.79 -17.44
N LYS A 29 5.80 6.83 -17.09
CA LYS A 29 6.23 8.21 -17.29
C LYS A 29 7.48 8.54 -16.47
N ARG A 30 7.58 8.02 -15.24
CA ARG A 30 8.75 8.24 -14.37
C ARG A 30 9.97 7.48 -14.87
N VAL A 31 9.82 6.20 -15.20
CA VAL A 31 10.89 5.37 -15.76
C VAL A 31 11.43 5.99 -17.06
N LYS A 32 10.54 6.38 -17.98
CA LYS A 32 10.95 7.09 -19.22
C LYS A 32 11.65 8.42 -18.95
N ALA A 33 11.24 9.13 -17.89
CA ALA A 33 11.94 10.36 -17.50
C ALA A 33 13.34 10.07 -16.93
N MET A 34 13.57 8.90 -16.32
CA MET A 34 14.91 8.44 -15.91
C MET A 34 15.75 8.06 -17.12
N GLU A 35 15.18 7.29 -18.07
CA GLU A 35 15.83 6.95 -19.35
C GLU A 35 16.32 8.20 -20.08
N ALA A 36 15.44 9.19 -20.24
CA ALA A 36 15.73 10.43 -20.96
C ALA A 36 16.82 11.30 -20.29
N ARG A 37 17.11 11.10 -18.99
CA ARG A 37 18.21 11.80 -18.30
C ARG A 37 19.57 11.23 -18.67
N VAL A 38 19.64 9.91 -18.87
CA VAL A 38 20.88 9.21 -19.23
C VAL A 38 21.09 9.27 -20.75
N TYR A 39 20.06 8.89 -21.51
CA TYR A 39 20.03 8.90 -22.97
C TYR A 39 18.95 9.87 -23.47
N PRO A 40 19.32 11.13 -23.78
CA PRO A 40 18.39 12.07 -24.39
C PRO A 40 17.85 11.54 -25.72
N ALA A 41 16.63 11.95 -26.08
CA ALA A 41 15.92 11.43 -27.26
C ALA A 41 16.73 11.49 -28.58
N ALA A 42 17.57 12.52 -28.76
CA ALA A 42 18.42 12.63 -29.95
C ALA A 42 19.52 11.55 -29.99
N THR A 43 20.09 11.20 -28.83
CA THR A 43 21.10 10.15 -28.69
C THR A 43 20.46 8.78 -28.90
N GLU A 44 19.33 8.51 -28.25
CA GLU A 44 18.54 7.29 -28.45
C GLU A 44 18.19 7.09 -29.93
N LEU A 45 17.68 8.14 -30.59
CA LEU A 45 17.34 8.07 -32.02
C LEU A 45 18.54 7.73 -32.89
N ASN A 46 19.72 8.30 -32.59
CA ASN A 46 20.94 8.02 -33.35
C ASN A 46 21.37 6.56 -33.15
N LEU A 47 21.44 6.09 -31.91
CA LEU A 47 21.84 4.72 -31.58
C LEU A 47 20.87 3.70 -32.18
N ASN A 48 19.56 3.96 -32.13
CA ASN A 48 18.56 3.10 -32.77
C ASN A 48 18.69 3.07 -34.30
N ARG A 49 19.06 4.21 -34.93
CA ARG A 49 19.32 4.25 -36.38
C ARG A 49 20.56 3.46 -36.76
N ILE A 50 21.64 3.58 -35.99
CA ILE A 50 22.88 2.80 -36.18
C ILE A 50 22.54 1.30 -36.06
N ALA A 51 21.85 0.90 -34.98
CA ALA A 51 21.45 -0.50 -34.75
C ALA A 51 20.59 -1.05 -35.89
N THR A 52 19.58 -0.29 -36.34
CA THR A 52 18.68 -0.71 -37.44
C THR A 52 19.41 -0.76 -38.78
N GLY A 53 20.28 0.21 -39.06
CA GLY A 53 21.11 0.24 -40.26
C GLY A 53 22.07 -0.94 -40.33
N ALA A 54 22.67 -1.31 -39.19
CA ALA A 54 23.53 -2.48 -39.06
C ALA A 54 22.73 -3.78 -39.28
N ALA A 55 21.58 -3.94 -38.63
CA ALA A 55 20.73 -5.13 -38.75
C ALA A 55 20.19 -5.34 -40.17
N SER A 56 19.98 -4.26 -40.93
CA SER A 56 19.53 -4.31 -42.33
C SER A 56 20.68 -4.42 -43.34
N GLY A 57 21.95 -4.35 -42.90
CA GLY A 57 23.12 -4.31 -43.78
C GLY A 57 23.30 -3.00 -44.55
N ALA A 58 22.48 -1.99 -44.29
CA ALA A 58 22.55 -0.67 -44.93
C ALA A 58 23.69 0.20 -44.37
N TYR A 59 24.20 -0.13 -43.19
CA TYR A 59 25.27 0.56 -42.51
C TYR A 59 26.23 -0.44 -41.86
N THR A 60 27.53 -0.16 -41.89
CA THR A 60 28.54 -0.95 -41.16
C THR A 60 29.06 -0.09 -40.00
N PRO A 61 28.65 -0.34 -38.75
CA PRO A 61 29.13 0.42 -37.60
C PRO A 61 30.64 0.30 -37.43
N THR A 62 31.25 1.39 -36.99
CA THR A 62 32.60 1.35 -36.41
C THR A 62 32.58 0.58 -35.08
N ASP A 63 33.75 0.12 -34.62
CA ASP A 63 33.85 -0.59 -33.33
C ASP A 63 33.34 0.27 -32.16
N GLU A 64 33.57 1.59 -32.19
CA GLU A 64 33.07 2.54 -31.17
C GLU A 64 31.54 2.65 -31.21
N GLU A 65 30.94 2.72 -32.41
CA GLU A 65 29.48 2.78 -32.57
C GLU A 65 28.80 1.47 -32.18
N ALA A 66 29.40 0.32 -32.52
CA ALA A 66 28.92 -0.98 -32.11
C ALA A 66 28.95 -1.11 -30.57
N ALA A 67 30.03 -0.65 -29.93
CA ALA A 67 30.14 -0.63 -28.48
C ALA A 67 29.07 0.28 -27.84
N ALA A 68 28.84 1.48 -28.37
CA ALA A 68 27.82 2.40 -27.86
C ALA A 68 26.39 1.85 -28.01
N VAL A 69 26.09 1.17 -29.12
CA VAL A 69 24.80 0.49 -29.31
C VAL A 69 24.63 -0.66 -28.31
N ALA A 70 25.69 -1.43 -28.05
CA ALA A 70 25.66 -2.51 -27.07
C ALA A 70 25.45 -1.97 -25.64
N GLU A 71 26.17 -0.92 -25.25
CA GLU A 71 26.01 -0.24 -23.96
C GLU A 71 24.58 0.28 -23.75
N PHE A 72 24.03 0.94 -24.77
CA PHE A 72 22.64 1.41 -24.73
C PHE A 72 21.63 0.27 -24.64
N SER A 73 21.84 -0.83 -25.36
CA SER A 73 20.99 -2.02 -25.25
C SER A 73 21.02 -2.63 -23.84
N THR A 74 22.20 -2.70 -23.21
CA THR A 74 22.34 -3.16 -21.82
C THR A 74 21.60 -2.23 -20.87
N PHE A 75 21.78 -0.91 -21.03
CA PHE A 75 21.06 0.08 -20.23
C PHE A 75 19.53 -0.08 -20.33
N LEU A 76 18.98 -0.28 -21.53
CA LEU A 76 17.54 -0.50 -21.69
C LEU A 76 17.05 -1.79 -21.01
N GLN A 77 17.86 -2.86 -21.02
CA GLN A 77 17.54 -4.09 -20.32
C GLN A 77 17.54 -3.89 -18.80
N GLU A 78 18.53 -3.17 -18.27
CA GLU A 78 18.61 -2.83 -16.85
C GLU A 78 17.43 -1.93 -16.42
N MET A 79 17.07 -0.92 -17.21
CA MET A 79 15.89 -0.07 -16.96
C MET A 79 14.57 -0.86 -17.01
N ALA A 80 14.47 -1.82 -17.93
CA ALA A 80 13.31 -2.71 -17.99
C ALA A 80 13.21 -3.58 -16.72
N ALA A 81 14.33 -4.16 -16.26
CA ALA A 81 14.38 -4.92 -15.02
C ALA A 81 14.03 -4.04 -13.80
N TYR A 82 14.57 -2.83 -13.74
CA TYR A 82 14.23 -1.85 -12.70
C TYR A 82 12.73 -1.54 -12.67
N LYS A 83 12.11 -1.35 -13.84
CA LYS A 83 10.67 -1.12 -13.94
C LYS A 83 9.85 -2.29 -13.37
N GLU A 84 10.26 -3.54 -13.63
CA GLU A 84 9.57 -4.70 -13.06
C GLU A 84 9.64 -4.72 -11.53
N VAL A 85 10.78 -4.36 -10.94
CA VAL A 85 10.92 -4.21 -9.48
C VAL A 85 9.97 -3.13 -8.96
N VAL A 86 9.94 -1.96 -9.60
CA VAL A 86 9.03 -0.86 -9.24
C VAL A 86 7.55 -1.30 -9.30
N ILE A 87 7.17 -2.07 -10.32
CA ILE A 87 5.80 -2.59 -10.43
C ILE A 87 5.52 -3.59 -9.29
N ALA A 88 6.45 -4.49 -9.01
CA ALA A 88 6.31 -5.46 -7.93
C ALA A 88 6.12 -4.77 -6.57
N ASP A 89 6.94 -3.78 -6.24
CA ASP A 89 6.83 -3.02 -4.99
C ASP A 89 5.53 -2.22 -4.91
N ASN A 90 5.09 -1.61 -6.01
CA ASN A 90 3.83 -0.89 -6.04
C ASN A 90 2.62 -1.82 -5.83
N ASN A 91 2.67 -3.03 -6.40
CA ASN A 91 1.63 -4.04 -6.19
C ASN A 91 1.62 -4.57 -4.75
N LEU A 92 2.81 -4.82 -4.19
CA LEU A 92 2.96 -5.19 -2.78
C LEU A 92 2.36 -4.12 -1.86
N LEU A 93 2.62 -2.84 -2.14
CA LEU A 93 2.06 -1.73 -1.38
C LEU A 93 0.53 -1.65 -1.50
N ILE A 94 -0.03 -1.81 -2.70
CA ILE A 94 -1.47 -1.81 -2.93
C ILE A 94 -2.14 -2.93 -2.11
N GLU A 95 -1.58 -4.13 -2.16
CA GLU A 95 -2.08 -5.29 -1.43
C GLU A 95 -2.03 -5.05 0.08
N THR A 96 -0.91 -4.52 0.58
CA THR A 96 -0.70 -4.18 1.99
C THR A 96 -1.73 -3.17 2.49
N ILE A 97 -1.97 -2.08 1.75
CA ILE A 97 -2.98 -1.07 2.10
C ILE A 97 -4.40 -1.67 2.11
N ALA A 98 -4.69 -2.59 1.19
CA ALA A 98 -5.98 -3.29 1.17
C ALA A 98 -6.16 -4.18 2.41
N TYR A 99 -5.11 -4.91 2.79
CA TYR A 99 -5.08 -5.73 3.99
C TYR A 99 -5.25 -4.91 5.28
N GLU A 100 -4.54 -3.79 5.41
CA GLU A 100 -4.66 -2.87 6.55
C GLU A 100 -6.11 -2.38 6.71
N LYS A 101 -6.75 -1.96 5.60
CA LYS A 101 -8.15 -1.51 5.61
C LYS A 101 -9.12 -2.63 5.97
N ALA A 102 -8.89 -3.84 5.47
CA ALA A 102 -9.72 -4.99 5.77
C ALA A 102 -9.62 -5.39 7.25
N THR A 103 -8.41 -5.41 7.79
CA THR A 103 -8.15 -5.67 9.21
C THR A 103 -8.84 -4.64 10.09
N ALA A 104 -8.65 -3.34 9.79
CA ALA A 104 -9.31 -2.25 10.51
C ALA A 104 -10.85 -2.33 10.45
N ARG A 105 -11.42 -2.85 9.35
CA ARG A 105 -12.87 -3.06 9.25
C ARG A 105 -13.35 -4.20 10.15
N LEU A 106 -12.59 -5.29 10.25
CA LEU A 106 -12.91 -6.45 11.07
C LEU A 106 -12.73 -6.18 12.57
N GLU A 107 -11.80 -5.30 12.94
CA GLU A 107 -11.58 -4.86 14.33
C GLU A 107 -12.74 -4.04 14.90
N GLN A 108 -13.55 -3.40 14.05
CA GLN A 108 -14.76 -2.72 14.49
C GLN A 108 -15.78 -3.73 15.03
N TYR A 109 -16.61 -3.31 15.99
CA TYR A 109 -17.65 -4.16 16.54
C TYR A 109 -18.74 -4.44 15.48
N PRO A 110 -19.32 -5.66 15.41
CA PRO A 110 -20.46 -5.95 14.55
C PRO A 110 -21.72 -5.21 15.00
N LEU A 111 -22.49 -4.64 14.07
CA LEU A 111 -23.70 -3.88 14.43
C LEU A 111 -24.81 -4.75 15.03
N ALA A 112 -24.84 -6.03 14.65
CA ALA A 112 -25.78 -7.02 15.18
C ALA A 112 -25.50 -7.39 16.65
N ASP A 113 -24.26 -7.23 17.11
CA ASP A 113 -23.83 -7.59 18.46
C ASP A 113 -23.74 -6.38 19.38
N GLY A 114 -23.48 -5.19 18.81
CA GLY A 114 -23.19 -3.99 19.58
C GLY A 114 -21.84 -4.10 20.30
N LYS A 115 -21.70 -3.38 21.41
CA LYS A 115 -20.49 -3.43 22.24
C LYS A 115 -20.90 -3.27 23.71
N PRO A 116 -20.50 -4.17 24.63
CA PRO A 116 -20.75 -3.97 26.05
C PRO A 116 -20.05 -2.70 26.55
N GLU A 117 -20.48 -2.17 27.68
CA GLU A 117 -19.77 -1.10 28.38
C GLU A 117 -18.31 -1.50 28.57
N TRP A 118 -17.38 -0.58 28.30
CA TRP A 118 -15.96 -0.82 28.45
C TRP A 118 -15.27 0.34 29.15
N VAL A 119 -14.18 -0.01 29.82
CA VAL A 119 -13.32 0.94 30.51
C VAL A 119 -12.03 1.07 29.73
N GLU A 120 -11.62 2.30 29.52
CA GLU A 120 -10.34 2.66 28.89
C GLU A 120 -9.51 3.42 29.91
N HIS A 121 -8.26 2.97 30.12
CA HIS A 121 -7.31 3.67 30.96
C HIS A 121 -6.45 4.57 30.09
N ILE A 122 -6.48 5.88 30.33
CA ILE A 122 -5.72 6.85 29.55
C ILE A 122 -4.52 7.32 30.36
N PHE A 123 -3.32 7.08 29.84
CA PHE A 123 -2.10 7.64 30.39
C PHE A 123 -2.06 9.16 30.19
N LYS A 124 -1.90 9.92 31.28
CA LYS A 124 -1.84 11.39 31.28
C LYS A 124 -0.45 11.96 31.54
N GLY A 125 0.51 11.12 31.86
CA GLY A 125 1.88 11.53 32.20
C GLY A 125 2.39 10.79 33.42
N TRP A 126 3.59 11.20 33.86
CA TRP A 126 4.25 10.63 35.03
C TRP A 126 4.12 11.59 36.22
N ASP A 127 3.95 11.03 37.41
CA ASP A 127 4.16 11.72 38.68
C ASP A 127 5.32 11.08 39.44
N MET A 128 5.78 11.74 40.50
CA MET A 128 6.79 11.20 41.41
C MET A 128 6.13 10.82 42.73
N ASP A 129 6.36 9.59 43.20
CA ASP A 129 5.93 9.17 44.52
C ASP A 129 6.78 9.82 45.64
N GLU A 130 6.43 9.53 46.90
CA GLU A 130 7.14 10.07 48.08
C GLU A 130 8.60 9.58 48.18
N GLU A 131 8.94 8.48 47.50
CA GLU A 131 10.27 7.89 47.45
C GLU A 131 11.09 8.35 46.23
N GLY A 132 10.49 9.17 45.36
CA GLY A 132 11.11 9.70 44.14
C GLY A 132 11.08 8.76 42.94
N ASN A 133 10.27 7.70 42.97
CA ASN A 133 10.04 6.84 41.80
C ASN A 133 8.95 7.42 40.90
N GLN A 134 9.05 7.13 39.60
CA GLN A 134 8.04 7.51 38.62
C GLN A 134 6.84 6.57 38.70
N ILE A 135 5.66 7.14 38.88
CA ILE A 135 4.37 6.45 38.84
C ILE A 135 3.50 7.01 37.71
N PRO A 136 2.71 6.18 37.01
CA PRO A 136 1.87 6.66 35.93
C PRO A 136 0.61 7.38 36.48
N ILE A 137 0.26 8.51 35.86
CA ILE A 137 -1.01 9.20 36.10
C ILE A 137 -2.04 8.63 35.12
N CYS A 138 -3.04 7.96 35.67
CA CYS A 138 -4.06 7.26 34.89
C CYS A 138 -5.44 7.90 35.06
N GLU A 139 -6.08 8.25 33.94
CA GLU A 139 -7.51 8.59 33.91
C GLU A 139 -8.30 7.35 33.49
N THR A 140 -9.39 7.07 34.19
CA THR A 140 -10.29 5.97 33.81
C THR A 140 -11.51 6.56 33.12
N VAL A 141 -11.71 6.21 31.85
CA VAL A 141 -12.87 6.62 31.05
C VAL A 141 -13.79 5.42 30.88
N THR A 142 -15.04 5.56 31.33
CA THR A 142 -16.08 4.55 31.09
C THR A 142 -16.89 4.94 29.86
N HIS A 143 -16.93 4.04 28.89
CA HIS A 143 -17.70 4.19 27.66
C HIS A 143 -18.99 3.38 27.77
N PRO A 144 -20.16 4.00 27.56
CA PRO A 144 -21.44 3.30 27.71
C PRO A 144 -21.58 2.17 26.70
N ALA A 145 -22.36 1.15 27.06
CA ALA A 145 -22.71 0.08 26.14
C ALA A 145 -23.37 0.63 24.86
N ILE A 146 -22.98 0.07 23.73
CA ILE A 146 -23.62 0.25 22.43
C ILE A 146 -24.57 -0.92 22.23
N ASN A 147 -25.87 -0.62 22.21
CA ASN A 147 -26.88 -1.66 22.01
C ASN A 147 -26.80 -2.22 20.58
N PRO A 148 -27.02 -3.54 20.40
CA PRO A 148 -27.15 -4.13 19.08
C PRO A 148 -28.33 -3.52 18.33
N LEU A 149 -28.18 -3.40 17.01
CA LEU A 149 -29.30 -3.03 16.16
C LEU A 149 -30.37 -4.12 16.14
N PRO A 150 -31.66 -3.77 16.03
CA PRO A 150 -32.71 -4.77 15.91
C PRO A 150 -32.51 -5.57 14.61
N PRO A 151 -32.67 -6.91 14.63
CA PRO A 151 -32.44 -7.75 13.45
C PRO A 151 -33.49 -7.54 12.36
N MET A 152 -34.69 -7.10 12.73
CA MET A 152 -35.80 -6.80 11.83
C MET A 152 -36.26 -5.37 12.02
N VAL A 153 -36.62 -4.70 10.93
CA VAL A 153 -37.22 -3.36 10.92
C VAL A 153 -38.46 -3.34 10.01
N PRO A 154 -39.40 -2.41 10.26
CA PRO A 154 -40.52 -2.22 9.36
C PRO A 154 -40.09 -1.86 7.94
N GLY A 155 -40.68 -2.51 6.95
CA GLY A 155 -40.56 -2.24 5.53
C GLY A 155 -41.91 -2.36 4.83
N TYR A 156 -41.94 -2.20 3.52
CA TYR A 156 -43.15 -2.32 2.71
C TYR A 156 -42.94 -3.34 1.59
N ASP A 157 -43.94 -4.18 1.32
CA ASP A 157 -43.96 -5.03 0.14
C ASP A 157 -44.36 -4.25 -1.13
N ASP A 158 -44.36 -4.92 -2.29
CA ASP A 158 -44.70 -4.31 -3.58
C ASP A 158 -46.16 -3.81 -3.65
N ASP A 159 -47.04 -4.34 -2.79
CA ASP A 159 -48.44 -3.94 -2.67
C ASP A 159 -48.64 -2.80 -1.64
N GLY A 160 -47.58 -2.34 -0.97
CA GLY A 160 -47.59 -1.27 0.01
C GLY A 160 -48.03 -1.68 1.42
N ASN A 161 -48.06 -2.98 1.73
CA ASN A 161 -48.33 -3.47 3.08
C ASN A 161 -47.07 -3.47 3.95
N GLU A 162 -47.22 -3.13 5.22
CA GLU A 162 -46.13 -3.18 6.18
C GLU A 162 -45.71 -4.62 6.47
N ILE A 163 -44.42 -4.91 6.31
CA ILE A 163 -43.79 -6.22 6.57
C ILE A 163 -42.55 -6.03 7.45
N GLN A 164 -42.11 -7.11 8.10
CA GLN A 164 -40.81 -7.12 8.78
C GLN A 164 -39.73 -7.57 7.81
N VAL A 165 -38.72 -6.73 7.61
CA VAL A 165 -37.57 -7.02 6.75
C VAL A 165 -36.28 -7.08 7.56
N PRO A 166 -35.27 -7.87 7.14
CA PRO A 166 -33.95 -7.82 7.75
C PRO A 166 -33.42 -6.39 7.79
N ASN A 167 -32.79 -6.01 8.90
CA ASN A 167 -32.25 -4.67 9.04
C ASN A 167 -31.18 -4.41 7.98
N PRO A 168 -31.38 -3.45 7.04
CA PRO A 168 -30.47 -3.24 5.93
C PRO A 168 -29.07 -2.81 6.38
N GLU A 169 -28.93 -2.16 7.55
CA GLU A 169 -27.62 -1.77 8.08
C GLU A 169 -26.83 -2.98 8.60
N ILE A 170 -27.51 -3.97 9.21
CA ILE A 170 -26.87 -5.23 9.62
C ILE A 170 -26.45 -6.03 8.38
N VAL A 171 -27.34 -6.18 7.41
CA VAL A 171 -27.04 -6.92 6.17
C VAL A 171 -25.84 -6.29 5.45
N LYS A 172 -25.77 -4.96 5.42
CA LYS A 172 -24.63 -4.23 4.85
C LYS A 172 -23.35 -4.43 5.67
N ASP A 173 -23.41 -4.33 6.99
CA ASP A 173 -22.26 -4.57 7.88
C ASP A 173 -21.69 -5.98 7.69
N GLU A 174 -22.53 -7.01 7.68
CA GLU A 174 -22.13 -8.40 7.46
C GLU A 174 -21.48 -8.60 6.09
N ALA A 175 -22.06 -8.00 5.03
CA ALA A 175 -21.49 -8.07 3.69
C ALA A 175 -20.11 -7.38 3.60
N GLU A 176 -19.94 -6.22 4.23
CA GLU A 176 -18.65 -5.52 4.29
C GLU A 176 -17.60 -6.32 5.09
N ARG A 177 -18.00 -6.93 6.21
CA ARG A 177 -17.10 -7.79 7.01
C ARG A 177 -16.72 -9.05 6.25
N ALA A 178 -17.65 -9.69 5.55
CA ALA A 178 -17.35 -10.85 4.71
C ALA A 178 -16.39 -10.50 3.56
N ALA A 179 -16.57 -9.33 2.93
CA ALA A 179 -15.65 -8.83 1.91
C ALA A 179 -14.25 -8.54 2.50
N ALA A 180 -14.18 -7.93 3.69
CA ALA A 180 -12.91 -7.70 4.39
C ALA A 180 -12.21 -9.02 4.75
N GLN A 181 -12.94 -10.02 5.25
CA GLN A 181 -12.38 -11.34 5.54
C GLN A 181 -11.80 -11.99 4.29
N THR A 182 -12.48 -11.88 3.15
CA THR A 182 -11.96 -12.39 1.87
C THR A 182 -10.63 -11.75 1.50
N ILE A 183 -10.48 -10.44 1.73
CA ILE A 183 -9.20 -9.74 1.51
C ILE A 183 -8.14 -10.34 2.42
N VAL A 184 -8.37 -10.37 3.75
CA VAL A 184 -7.43 -10.92 4.75
C VAL A 184 -6.97 -12.33 4.42
N ASP A 185 -7.90 -13.19 4.01
CA ASP A 185 -7.63 -14.60 3.69
C ASP A 185 -6.82 -14.74 2.39
N SER A 186 -7.06 -13.86 1.41
CA SER A 186 -6.38 -13.88 0.11
C SER A 186 -5.04 -13.13 0.09
N THR A 187 -4.78 -12.26 1.07
CA THR A 187 -3.54 -11.46 1.15
C THR A 187 -2.30 -12.34 1.31
N SER A 188 -1.27 -12.04 0.52
CA SER A 188 0.03 -12.68 0.55
C SER A 188 0.79 -12.47 1.88
N ASP A 189 1.64 -13.43 2.26
CA ASP A 189 2.45 -13.31 3.47
C ASP A 189 3.41 -12.12 3.42
N ALA A 190 3.89 -11.75 2.22
CA ALA A 190 4.75 -10.58 2.03
C ALA A 190 4.01 -9.28 2.36
N ALA A 191 2.76 -9.14 1.92
CA ALA A 191 1.94 -7.97 2.23
C ALA A 191 1.55 -7.92 3.73
N LYS A 192 1.30 -9.09 4.35
CA LYS A 192 1.07 -9.18 5.80
C LYS A 192 2.30 -8.76 6.60
N GLY A 193 3.48 -9.25 6.22
CA GLY A 193 4.75 -8.85 6.84
C GLY A 193 5.03 -7.36 6.70
N LEU A 194 4.83 -6.80 5.51
CA LEU A 194 4.98 -5.36 5.30
C LEU A 194 3.95 -4.56 6.12
N ALA A 195 2.70 -5.02 6.23
CA ALA A 195 1.71 -4.38 7.08
C ALA A 195 2.15 -4.36 8.56
N ASP A 196 2.75 -5.44 9.04
CA ASP A 196 3.29 -5.52 10.41
C ASP A 196 4.45 -4.54 10.61
N ASP A 197 5.37 -4.44 9.64
CA ASP A 197 6.49 -3.48 9.68
C ASP A 197 6.00 -2.01 9.64
N ARG A 198 4.86 -1.76 9.01
CA ARG A 198 4.22 -0.43 8.89
C ARG A 198 3.37 -0.05 10.11
N LYS A 199 3.07 -1.00 11.01
CA LYS A 199 2.30 -0.67 12.21
C LYS A 199 3.11 0.32 13.06
N PRO A 200 2.48 1.39 13.57
CA PRO A 200 3.15 2.26 14.52
C PRO A 200 3.57 1.44 15.73
N GLU A 201 4.74 1.77 16.29
CA GLU A 201 5.20 1.15 17.53
C GLU A 201 4.13 1.37 18.61
N VAL A 202 3.54 0.26 19.06
CA VAL A 202 2.56 0.29 20.15
C VAL A 202 3.34 0.56 21.42
N VAL A 203 3.34 1.81 21.86
CA VAL A 203 3.87 2.17 23.18
C VAL A 203 2.95 1.53 24.21
N PRO A 204 3.44 0.58 25.04
CA PRO A 204 2.61 -0.04 26.06
C PRO A 204 2.02 1.06 26.96
N ASN A 205 0.71 1.00 27.16
CA ASN A 205 0.03 1.93 28.05
C ASN A 205 0.46 1.61 29.50
N PRO A 206 1.21 2.50 30.20
CA PRO A 206 1.68 2.21 31.56
C PRO A 206 0.56 2.09 32.60
N CYS A 207 -0.68 2.43 32.19
CA CYS A 207 -1.88 2.30 32.99
C CYS A 207 -2.64 0.98 32.75
N GLU A 208 -2.17 0.15 31.81
CA GLU A 208 -2.66 -1.20 31.57
C GLU A 208 -1.61 -2.18 32.12
N ASP A 209 -2.01 -3.03 33.06
CA ASP A 209 -1.17 -4.08 33.67
C ASP A 209 -0.86 -5.24 32.70
#